data_AF-A0A7J7K5M3-F1
#
_entry.id   AF-A0A7J7K5M3-F1
#
_cell.length_a   1.000
_cell.length_b   1.000
_cell.length_c   1.000
_cell.angle_alpha   90.00
_cell.angle_beta   90.00
_cell.angle_gamma   90.00
#
_symmetry.space_group_name_H-M   'P 1'
#
loop_
_entity.id
_entity.type
_entity.pdbx_description
1 polymer ?
#
loop_
_entity_poly.entity_id
_entity_poly.type
_entity_poly.pdbx_seq_one_letter_code
_entity_poly.pdbx_strand_id
1 'polypeptide(L)'
;MGVMSSCILFGFCSLLFSILYSKAESSIWIDLMDRVQTKYVYIGRNVIKFTWFDRLERLVREIGNLEASVVSGAYRTLVSGVWSNGCEQSTLSNYQLVYRHGYDISMEECLVCHHVHGPFVARKSLFHENHLKPLTTAHSMFAEWFLRLKDRRHTVTSCPDAMSFLTDETNLPTEKDQWLGVASALQIEYIHVGGTVLEFSCEEADTGCKNVRAVGKALSTCCIKELSDGVKLVMKKCREGGFLCKLQAGTLLGAVKFNSVLPWELDADIIIHCNNFTAFGAKYKSFFKEQGYKWRLSDGPPSFNLYSASNWKVEIFCDDFMDVEEFIAVGLSPTRIDFDGAYVETVGNPGLHARNRYGHEIYQHVQHWIDIKGSSAAGFYGSAAKTFSKCPTPGHHACLDQYIPDGNLMFNMSKRG
;
A
#
# COMPACT_ATOMS: atom_id res chain seq x y z
N MET A 1 21.52 -30.99 -30.13
CA MET A 1 20.18 -31.58 -30.31
C MET A 1 19.18 -30.60 -29.75
N GLY A 2 18.72 -29.68 -30.59
CA GLY A 2 17.65 -28.72 -30.31
C GLY A 2 16.63 -28.88 -31.42
N VAL A 3 15.35 -28.96 -31.05
CA VAL A 3 14.26 -29.11 -32.02
C VAL A 3 13.74 -27.71 -32.33
N MET A 4 14.16 -27.21 -33.49
CA MET A 4 13.49 -26.14 -34.22
C MET A 4 12.06 -26.58 -34.57
N SER A 5 11.07 -25.74 -34.30
CA SER A 5 9.80 -25.78 -35.01
C SER A 5 9.70 -24.55 -35.91
N SER A 6 9.43 -24.83 -37.18
CA SER A 6 9.65 -24.01 -38.35
C SER A 6 8.70 -22.83 -38.48
N CYS A 7 9.25 -21.62 -38.61
CA CYS A 7 8.60 -20.49 -39.29
C CYS A 7 8.92 -20.57 -40.78
N ILE A 8 7.90 -20.81 -41.61
CA ILE A 8 8.01 -20.66 -43.07
C ILE A 8 7.41 -19.29 -43.43
N LEU A 9 8.28 -18.31 -43.71
CA LEU A 9 8.13 -17.33 -44.81
C LEU A 9 9.37 -16.40 -44.83
N PHE A 10 9.95 -16.26 -46.02
CA PHE A 10 11.26 -15.68 -46.33
C PHE A 10 11.40 -14.18 -45.99
N GLY A 11 12.58 -13.79 -45.47
CA GLY A 11 13.23 -12.51 -45.83
C GLY A 11 13.06 -11.28 -44.92
N PHE A 12 12.25 -11.30 -43.86
CA PHE A 12 11.99 -10.12 -43.00
C PHE A 12 12.48 -10.24 -41.53
N CYS A 13 13.19 -11.32 -41.19
CA CYS A 13 13.39 -11.70 -39.79
C CYS A 13 14.45 -10.88 -39.04
N SER A 14 15.49 -10.37 -39.70
CA SER A 14 16.63 -9.74 -39.00
C SER A 14 16.40 -8.27 -38.57
N LEU A 15 15.59 -7.50 -39.31
CA LEU A 15 15.26 -6.11 -38.94
C LEU A 15 14.13 -6.03 -37.89
N LEU A 16 13.11 -6.92 -37.96
CA LEU A 16 12.06 -6.98 -36.93
C LEU A 16 12.62 -7.45 -35.59
N PHE A 17 13.53 -8.45 -35.57
CA PHE A 17 14.16 -8.92 -34.34
C PHE A 17 14.96 -7.83 -33.62
N SER A 18 15.64 -6.95 -34.36
CA SER A 18 16.48 -5.90 -33.78
C SER A 18 15.68 -4.71 -33.23
N ILE A 19 14.47 -4.46 -33.75
CA ILE A 19 13.55 -3.41 -33.29
C ILE A 19 12.67 -3.90 -32.12
N LEU A 20 12.36 -5.20 -32.07
CA LEU A 20 11.60 -5.81 -30.97
C LEU A 20 12.44 -5.97 -29.69
N TYR A 21 13.76 -6.12 -29.80
CA TYR A 21 14.65 -6.31 -28.63
C TYR A 21 14.98 -5.03 -27.85
N SER A 22 14.63 -3.84 -28.35
CA SER A 22 14.87 -2.56 -27.65
C SER A 22 13.61 -1.95 -27.02
N LYS A 23 12.42 -2.47 -27.36
CA LYS A 23 11.15 -2.03 -26.79
C LYS A 23 10.79 -2.88 -25.58
N ALA A 24 10.18 -2.27 -24.56
CA ALA A 24 9.54 -3.02 -23.48
C ALA A 24 8.50 -3.99 -24.08
N GLU A 25 8.40 -5.19 -23.52
CA GLU A 25 7.52 -6.27 -24.02
C GLU A 25 6.07 -5.77 -24.20
N SER A 26 5.58 -4.97 -23.25
CA SER A 26 4.25 -4.37 -23.26
C SER A 26 3.99 -3.48 -24.49
N SER A 27 5.01 -2.79 -25.03
CA SER A 27 4.86 -1.93 -26.20
C SER A 27 4.54 -2.74 -27.46
N ILE A 28 5.04 -3.97 -27.53
CA ILE A 28 4.72 -4.90 -28.63
C ILE A 28 3.24 -5.26 -28.59
N TRP A 29 2.70 -5.54 -27.40
CA TRP A 29 1.27 -5.83 -27.23
C TRP A 29 0.38 -4.65 -27.63
N ILE A 30 0.76 -3.42 -27.25
CA ILE A 30 0.03 -2.21 -27.66
C ILE A 30 0.04 -2.08 -29.19
N ASP A 31 1.21 -2.18 -29.82
CA ASP A 31 1.36 -2.10 -31.28
C ASP A 31 0.53 -3.19 -32.00
N LEU A 32 0.41 -4.39 -31.43
CA LEU A 32 -0.39 -5.49 -31.98
C LEU A 32 -1.90 -5.23 -31.84
N MET A 33 -2.35 -4.72 -30.70
CA MET A 33 -3.77 -4.39 -30.47
C MET A 33 -4.26 -3.29 -31.41
N ASP A 34 -3.43 -2.30 -31.72
CA ASP A 34 -3.78 -1.22 -32.64
C ASP A 34 -4.05 -1.73 -34.07
N ARG A 35 -3.35 -2.79 -34.49
CA ARG A 35 -3.48 -3.42 -35.82
C ARG A 35 -4.75 -4.23 -35.98
N VAL A 36 -5.43 -4.61 -34.91
CA VAL A 36 -6.65 -5.42 -34.98
C VAL A 36 -7.78 -4.61 -35.63
N GLN A 37 -8.42 -5.12 -36.67
CA GLN A 37 -9.48 -4.40 -37.39
C GLN A 37 -10.90 -4.76 -36.93
N THR A 38 -11.04 -5.84 -36.15
CA THR A 38 -12.32 -6.32 -35.63
C THR A 38 -12.78 -5.51 -34.42
N LYS A 39 -14.10 -5.55 -34.14
CA LYS A 39 -14.71 -4.89 -32.96
C LYS A 39 -14.21 -5.47 -31.63
N TYR A 40 -13.82 -6.74 -31.64
CA TYR A 40 -13.34 -7.46 -30.48
C TYR A 40 -11.89 -7.90 -30.69
N VAL A 41 -11.13 -7.94 -29.60
CA VAL A 41 -9.75 -8.42 -29.55
C VAL A 41 -9.71 -9.61 -28.59
N TYR A 42 -9.10 -10.71 -29.03
CA TYR A 42 -8.79 -11.85 -28.16
C TYR A 42 -7.32 -11.78 -27.75
N ILE A 43 -7.07 -11.71 -26.44
CA ILE A 43 -5.75 -11.68 -25.84
C ILE A 43 -5.39 -13.10 -25.41
N GLY A 44 -4.69 -13.82 -26.28
CA GLY A 44 -4.31 -15.22 -26.12
C GLY A 44 -2.94 -15.43 -25.45
N ARG A 45 -2.69 -14.80 -24.30
CA ARG A 45 -1.42 -15.00 -23.57
C ARG A 45 -1.23 -16.47 -23.25
N ASN A 46 -0.08 -17.04 -23.62
CA ASN A 46 0.33 -18.40 -23.26
C ASN A 46 -0.56 -19.53 -23.79
N VAL A 47 -1.44 -19.24 -24.76
CA VAL A 47 -2.26 -20.25 -25.44
C VAL A 47 -1.40 -21.12 -26.34
N ILE A 48 -1.43 -22.43 -26.12
CA ILE A 48 -0.62 -23.37 -26.90
C ILE A 48 -1.37 -23.86 -28.15
N LYS A 49 -2.68 -24.09 -28.00
CA LYS A 49 -3.54 -24.57 -29.09
C LYS A 49 -4.99 -24.18 -28.86
N PHE A 50 -5.69 -23.88 -29.95
CA PHE A 50 -7.14 -23.77 -29.96
C PHE A 50 -7.78 -25.14 -30.16
N THR A 51 -8.88 -25.35 -29.47
CA THR A 51 -9.69 -26.56 -29.46
C THR A 51 -11.17 -26.19 -29.43
N TRP A 52 -12.05 -27.19 -29.47
CA TRP A 52 -13.49 -26.98 -29.32
C TRP A 52 -13.88 -26.54 -27.90
N PHE A 53 -12.99 -26.70 -26.91
CA PHE A 53 -13.22 -26.24 -25.54
C PHE A 53 -13.11 -24.72 -25.39
N ASP A 54 -12.37 -24.01 -26.26
CA ASP A 54 -12.13 -22.58 -26.12
C ASP A 54 -13.40 -21.73 -26.30
N ARG A 55 -14.41 -22.25 -27.00
CA ARG A 55 -15.73 -21.64 -27.23
C ARG A 55 -15.69 -20.12 -27.50
N LEU A 56 -14.79 -19.64 -28.38
CA LEU A 56 -14.61 -18.21 -28.65
C LEU A 56 -15.91 -17.46 -29.01
N GLU A 57 -16.82 -18.10 -29.74
CA GLU A 57 -18.13 -17.54 -30.06
C GLU A 57 -19.00 -17.31 -28.82
N ARG A 58 -18.92 -18.18 -27.80
CA ARG A 58 -19.55 -17.98 -26.49
C ARG A 58 -18.98 -16.73 -25.85
N LEU A 59 -17.65 -16.62 -25.75
CA LEU A 59 -16.99 -15.47 -25.10
C LEU A 59 -17.37 -14.14 -25.76
N VAL A 60 -17.39 -14.08 -27.09
CA VAL A 60 -17.81 -12.88 -27.84
C VAL A 60 -19.29 -12.57 -27.61
N ARG A 61 -20.16 -13.58 -27.55
CA ARG A 61 -21.60 -13.39 -27.32
C ARG A 61 -21.88 -12.84 -25.91
N GLU A 62 -21.16 -13.30 -24.89
CA GLU A 62 -21.39 -12.85 -23.51
C GLU A 62 -20.97 -11.39 -23.27
N ILE A 63 -20.11 -10.81 -24.11
CA ILE A 63 -19.85 -9.35 -24.10
C ILE A 63 -21.15 -8.55 -24.35
N GLY A 64 -22.07 -9.10 -25.12
CA GLY A 64 -23.39 -8.52 -25.37
C GLY A 64 -24.39 -8.86 -24.28
N ASN A 65 -24.56 -10.15 -23.99
CA ASN A 65 -25.59 -10.63 -23.06
C ASN A 65 -25.41 -10.13 -21.63
N LEU A 66 -24.17 -10.14 -21.13
CA LEU A 66 -23.84 -9.72 -19.77
C LEU A 66 -23.56 -8.23 -19.66
N GLU A 67 -23.60 -7.51 -20.78
CA GLU A 67 -23.04 -6.15 -20.90
C GLU A 67 -21.59 -6.07 -20.39
N ALA A 68 -20.85 -7.19 -20.51
CA ALA A 68 -19.49 -7.28 -20.02
C ALA A 68 -18.52 -6.46 -20.88
N SER A 69 -17.51 -5.87 -20.22
CA SER A 69 -16.40 -5.19 -20.89
C SER A 69 -15.30 -6.17 -21.29
N VAL A 70 -15.09 -7.20 -20.48
CA VAL A 70 -14.13 -8.29 -20.71
C VAL A 70 -14.78 -9.63 -20.36
N VAL A 71 -14.58 -10.63 -21.20
CA VAL A 71 -15.04 -12.01 -20.97
C VAL A 71 -13.88 -12.97 -21.19
N SER A 72 -13.59 -13.79 -20.19
CA SER A 72 -12.58 -14.86 -20.22
C SER A 72 -13.25 -16.23 -20.04
N GLY A 73 -12.45 -17.28 -20.08
CA GLY A 73 -12.85 -18.63 -19.74
C GLY A 73 -11.96 -19.25 -18.68
N ALA A 74 -12.29 -20.47 -18.28
CA ALA A 74 -11.37 -21.31 -17.54
C ALA A 74 -10.11 -21.61 -18.36
N TYR A 75 -9.10 -22.13 -17.68
CA TYR A 75 -7.93 -22.68 -18.35
C TYR A 75 -7.44 -23.96 -17.68
N ARG A 76 -6.70 -24.73 -18.46
CA ARG A 76 -5.97 -25.89 -17.99
C ARG A 76 -4.50 -25.76 -18.38
N THR A 77 -3.61 -25.91 -17.42
CA THR A 77 -2.16 -25.95 -17.67
C THR A 77 -1.79 -27.23 -18.41
N LEU A 78 -0.84 -27.16 -19.33
CA LEU A 78 -0.51 -28.30 -20.18
C LEU A 78 0.27 -29.38 -19.43
N VAL A 79 1.29 -29.00 -18.65
CA VAL A 79 2.21 -29.95 -18.01
C VAL A 79 1.63 -30.45 -16.69
N SER A 80 1.23 -29.55 -15.79
CA SER A 80 0.64 -29.91 -14.49
C SER A 80 -0.82 -30.39 -14.59
N GLY A 81 -1.53 -30.02 -15.65
CA GLY A 81 -2.90 -30.47 -15.88
C GLY A 81 -3.95 -29.86 -14.93
N VAL A 82 -3.58 -28.81 -14.21
CA VAL A 82 -4.42 -28.12 -13.24
C VAL A 82 -5.45 -27.27 -13.98
N TRP A 83 -6.71 -27.41 -13.59
CA TRP A 83 -7.81 -26.59 -14.08
C TRP A 83 -8.06 -25.43 -13.13
N SER A 84 -8.39 -24.26 -13.67
CA SER A 84 -8.76 -23.06 -12.91
C SER A 84 -9.86 -22.30 -13.64
N ASN A 85 -10.80 -21.72 -12.89
CA ASN A 85 -11.78 -20.77 -13.44
C ASN A 85 -11.14 -19.42 -13.81
N GLY A 86 -9.89 -19.19 -13.40
CA GLY A 86 -9.09 -18.02 -13.73
C GLY A 86 -9.57 -16.68 -13.18
N CYS A 87 -10.54 -16.68 -12.26
CA CYS A 87 -11.12 -15.48 -11.68
C CYS A 87 -10.41 -15.05 -10.40
N GLU A 88 -10.11 -13.75 -10.29
CA GLU A 88 -9.54 -13.17 -9.07
C GLU A 88 -10.25 -11.88 -8.66
N GLN A 89 -10.31 -11.67 -7.35
CA GLN A 89 -10.64 -10.40 -6.72
C GLN A 89 -9.36 -9.67 -6.32
N SER A 90 -9.26 -8.40 -6.67
CA SER A 90 -8.22 -7.50 -6.16
C SER A 90 -8.80 -6.48 -5.18
N THR A 91 -8.01 -6.07 -4.19
CA THR A 91 -8.30 -4.93 -3.30
C THR A 91 -7.10 -4.02 -3.25
N LEU A 92 -7.30 -2.74 -3.53
CA LEU A 92 -6.28 -1.69 -3.44
C LEU A 92 -6.65 -0.78 -2.28
N SER A 93 -5.85 -0.80 -1.21
CA SER A 93 -6.13 -0.06 0.02
C SER A 93 -4.83 0.24 0.76
N ASN A 94 -4.66 1.48 1.20
CA ASN A 94 -3.61 1.93 2.10
C ASN A 94 -2.22 1.44 1.67
N TYR A 95 -1.82 1.78 0.44
CA TYR A 95 -0.53 1.41 -0.17
C TYR A 95 -0.33 -0.09 -0.37
N GLN A 96 -1.40 -0.90 -0.31
CA GLN A 96 -1.35 -2.34 -0.52
C GLN A 96 -2.30 -2.76 -1.65
N LEU A 97 -1.84 -3.69 -2.47
CA LEU A 97 -2.65 -4.38 -3.47
C LEU A 97 -2.70 -5.86 -3.14
N VAL A 98 -3.90 -6.41 -2.95
CA VAL A 98 -4.09 -7.81 -2.57
C VAL A 98 -4.90 -8.51 -3.64
N TYR A 99 -4.34 -9.58 -4.23
CA TYR A 99 -5.06 -10.49 -5.10
C TYR A 99 -5.50 -11.74 -4.34
N ARG A 100 -6.75 -12.16 -4.56
CA ARG A 100 -7.32 -13.38 -3.99
C ARG A 100 -8.03 -14.16 -5.08
N HIS A 101 -7.79 -15.46 -5.12
CA HIS A 101 -8.53 -16.34 -6.01
C HIS A 101 -10.01 -16.39 -5.60
N GLY A 102 -10.91 -16.30 -6.58
CA GLY A 102 -12.34 -16.41 -6.36
C GLY A 102 -13.16 -15.27 -6.97
N TYR A 103 -14.46 -15.32 -6.67
CA TYR A 103 -15.46 -14.37 -7.16
C TYR A 103 -16.49 -14.09 -6.06
N ASP A 104 -17.03 -12.87 -6.07
CA ASP A 104 -18.08 -12.48 -5.12
C ASP A 104 -19.48 -12.80 -5.66
N ILE A 105 -19.68 -12.70 -6.98
CA ILE A 105 -20.98 -12.84 -7.66
C ILE A 105 -20.81 -13.62 -8.97
N SER A 106 -21.84 -14.39 -9.35
CA SER A 106 -21.95 -15.04 -10.66
C SER A 106 -23.23 -14.62 -11.41
N MET A 107 -23.18 -14.60 -12.74
CA MET A 107 -24.29 -14.24 -13.64
C MET A 107 -24.22 -15.09 -14.91
N GLU A 108 -25.34 -15.71 -15.30
CA GLU A 108 -25.45 -16.56 -16.52
C GLU A 108 -24.28 -17.54 -16.70
N GLU A 109 -23.98 -18.31 -15.64
CA GLU A 109 -22.87 -19.30 -15.58
C GLU A 109 -21.45 -18.69 -15.64
N CYS A 110 -21.32 -17.38 -15.68
CA CYS A 110 -20.04 -16.67 -15.62
C CYS A 110 -19.81 -16.04 -14.24
N LEU A 111 -18.55 -15.85 -13.89
CA LEU A 111 -18.09 -15.32 -12.61
C LEU A 111 -17.67 -13.87 -12.78
N VAL A 112 -18.05 -12.97 -11.88
CA VAL A 112 -17.61 -11.56 -11.91
C VAL A 112 -16.25 -11.43 -11.22
N CYS A 113 -15.27 -10.91 -11.94
CA CYS A 113 -13.87 -10.85 -11.54
C CYS A 113 -13.37 -9.40 -11.50
N HIS A 114 -12.28 -9.15 -10.77
CA HIS A 114 -11.48 -7.94 -10.94
C HIS A 114 -10.30 -8.17 -11.88
N HIS A 115 -9.79 -9.41 -11.96
CA HIS A 115 -8.71 -9.81 -12.85
C HIS A 115 -8.98 -11.22 -13.40
N VAL A 116 -8.49 -11.49 -14.63
CA VAL A 116 -8.54 -12.82 -15.25
C VAL A 116 -7.16 -13.24 -15.76
N HIS A 117 -6.73 -14.44 -15.36
CA HIS A 117 -5.42 -14.99 -15.77
C HIS A 117 -5.43 -15.49 -17.21
N GLY A 118 -6.49 -16.23 -17.54
CA GLY A 118 -6.65 -16.89 -18.82
C GLY A 118 -6.79 -15.91 -19.97
N PRO A 119 -6.88 -16.46 -21.20
CA PRO A 119 -7.18 -15.66 -22.37
C PRO A 119 -8.52 -14.96 -22.23
N PHE A 120 -8.63 -13.77 -22.78
CA PHE A 120 -9.86 -13.00 -22.68
C PHE A 120 -10.19 -12.28 -23.97
N VAL A 121 -11.47 -12.01 -24.17
CA VAL A 121 -12.00 -11.16 -25.22
C VAL A 121 -12.42 -9.83 -24.61
N ALA A 122 -12.05 -8.73 -25.26
CA ALA A 122 -12.50 -7.39 -24.91
C ALA A 122 -12.92 -6.60 -26.16
N ARG A 123 -13.72 -5.55 -25.96
CA ARG A 123 -14.00 -4.57 -27.03
C ARG A 123 -12.72 -3.81 -27.35
N LYS A 124 -12.41 -3.62 -28.65
CA LYS A 124 -11.21 -2.88 -29.07
C LYS A 124 -11.17 -1.45 -28.47
N SER A 125 -12.32 -0.77 -28.43
CA SER A 125 -12.41 0.60 -27.94
C SER A 125 -11.95 0.75 -26.49
N LEU A 126 -12.09 -0.30 -25.68
CA LEU A 126 -11.72 -0.31 -24.26
C LEU A 126 -10.22 -0.07 -24.05
N PHE A 127 -9.37 -0.54 -24.97
CA PHE A 127 -7.92 -0.33 -24.90
C PHE A 127 -7.53 1.12 -25.17
N HIS A 128 -8.27 1.81 -26.06
CA HIS A 128 -8.05 3.22 -26.36
C HIS A 128 -8.59 4.15 -25.28
N GLU A 129 -9.82 3.89 -24.80
CA GLU A 129 -10.51 4.68 -23.76
C GLU A 129 -9.78 4.66 -22.39
N ASN A 130 -9.03 3.60 -22.12
CA ASN A 130 -8.33 3.40 -20.85
C ASN A 130 -6.82 3.69 -20.92
N HIS A 131 -6.31 4.17 -22.07
CA HIS A 131 -4.92 4.55 -22.30
C HIS A 131 -3.91 3.57 -21.67
N LEU A 132 -3.81 2.38 -22.25
CA LEU A 132 -2.76 1.42 -21.89
C LEU A 132 -1.40 2.12 -21.92
N LYS A 133 -0.72 2.16 -20.78
CA LYS A 133 0.63 2.70 -20.68
C LYS A 133 1.61 1.54 -20.80
N PRO A 134 2.68 1.67 -21.60
CA PRO A 134 3.71 0.66 -21.63
C PRO A 134 4.35 0.55 -20.24
N LEU A 135 4.42 -0.68 -19.73
CA LEU A 135 5.17 -1.06 -18.53
C LEU A 135 6.28 -2.05 -18.91
N THR A 136 7.10 -2.47 -17.95
CA THR A 136 8.22 -3.37 -18.23
C THR A 136 7.76 -4.66 -18.92
N THR A 137 6.68 -5.28 -18.43
CA THR A 137 6.14 -6.53 -19.00
C THR A 137 4.68 -6.41 -19.37
N ALA A 138 4.23 -7.29 -20.27
CA ALA A 138 2.83 -7.36 -20.66
C ALA A 138 1.94 -7.69 -19.46
N HIS A 139 2.48 -8.50 -18.54
CA HIS A 139 1.79 -8.89 -17.33
C HIS A 139 1.40 -7.68 -16.48
N SER A 140 2.36 -6.85 -16.06
CA SER A 140 2.09 -5.68 -15.22
C SER A 140 1.20 -4.67 -15.94
N MET A 141 1.35 -4.52 -17.27
CA MET A 141 0.46 -3.68 -18.07
C MET A 141 -0.99 -4.14 -17.96
N PHE A 142 -1.28 -5.43 -18.12
CA PHE A 142 -2.65 -5.93 -18.00
C PHE A 142 -3.16 -5.88 -16.56
N ALA A 143 -2.32 -6.19 -15.56
CA ALA A 143 -2.71 -6.09 -14.16
C ALA A 143 -3.14 -4.65 -13.79
N GLU A 144 -2.36 -3.64 -14.21
CA GLU A 144 -2.69 -2.23 -14.05
C GLU A 144 -3.98 -1.84 -14.79
N TRP A 145 -4.14 -2.34 -16.01
CA TRP A 145 -5.34 -2.10 -16.82
C TRP A 145 -6.60 -2.66 -16.17
N PHE A 146 -6.55 -3.89 -15.64
CA PHE A 146 -7.68 -4.51 -14.93
C PHE A 146 -8.07 -3.73 -13.66
N LEU A 147 -7.10 -3.16 -12.93
CA LEU A 147 -7.38 -2.28 -11.80
C LEU A 147 -8.13 -1.02 -12.25
N ARG A 148 -7.71 -0.38 -13.35
CA ARG A 148 -8.44 0.78 -13.90
C ARG A 148 -9.86 0.42 -14.35
N LEU A 149 -10.04 -0.75 -14.96
CA LEU A 149 -11.36 -1.24 -15.36
C LEU A 149 -12.29 -1.35 -14.16
N LYS A 150 -11.81 -1.94 -13.06
CA LYS A 150 -12.54 -2.04 -11.80
C LYS A 150 -12.94 -0.65 -11.27
N ASP A 151 -12.01 0.29 -11.21
CA ASP A 151 -12.27 1.65 -10.69
C ASP A 151 -13.32 2.39 -11.53
N ARG A 152 -13.34 2.14 -12.84
CA ARG A 152 -14.33 2.67 -13.78
C ARG A 152 -15.62 1.84 -13.88
N ARG A 153 -15.78 0.84 -13.00
CA ARG A 153 -16.96 -0.04 -12.91
C ARG A 153 -17.24 -0.82 -14.19
N HIS A 154 -16.19 -1.16 -14.94
CA HIS A 154 -16.31 -2.09 -16.05
C HIS A 154 -16.50 -3.52 -15.53
N THR A 155 -17.47 -4.23 -16.10
CA THR A 155 -17.73 -5.63 -15.76
C THR A 155 -16.72 -6.55 -16.45
N VAL A 156 -15.94 -7.28 -15.66
CA VAL A 156 -15.01 -8.32 -16.12
C VAL A 156 -15.56 -9.67 -15.68
N THR A 157 -15.61 -10.64 -16.57
CA THR A 157 -16.18 -11.96 -16.26
C THR A 157 -15.30 -13.12 -16.75
N SER A 158 -15.44 -14.28 -16.10
CA SER A 158 -14.90 -15.55 -16.57
C SER A 158 -16.02 -16.58 -16.68
N CYS A 159 -16.22 -17.18 -17.85
CA CYS A 159 -17.22 -18.21 -18.12
C CYS A 159 -16.55 -19.60 -18.11
N PRO A 160 -16.62 -20.38 -17.01
CA PRO A 160 -15.76 -21.53 -16.82
C PRO A 160 -16.05 -22.74 -17.74
N ASP A 161 -17.17 -22.72 -18.47
CA ASP A 161 -17.54 -23.71 -19.48
C ASP A 161 -16.77 -23.53 -20.81
N ALA A 162 -16.17 -22.36 -21.03
CA ALA A 162 -15.15 -22.13 -22.05
C ALA A 162 -13.78 -22.35 -21.41
N MET A 163 -12.94 -23.20 -22.02
CA MET A 163 -11.64 -23.58 -21.46
C MET A 163 -10.54 -23.56 -22.51
N SER A 164 -9.45 -22.84 -22.20
CA SER A 164 -8.22 -22.81 -23.02
C SER A 164 -7.09 -23.66 -22.43
N PHE A 165 -6.18 -24.11 -23.29
CA PHE A 165 -4.97 -24.86 -22.89
C PHE A 165 -3.75 -23.96 -22.91
N LEU A 166 -3.14 -23.77 -21.75
CA LEU A 166 -2.04 -22.82 -21.54
C LEU A 166 -0.73 -23.53 -21.20
N THR A 167 0.39 -22.83 -21.37
CA THR A 167 1.66 -23.23 -20.72
C THR A 167 1.51 -23.15 -19.20
N ASP A 168 2.48 -23.66 -18.45
CA ASP A 168 2.38 -23.67 -16.98
C ASP A 168 2.66 -22.27 -16.36
N GLU A 169 3.13 -21.32 -17.14
CA GLU A 169 3.33 -19.90 -16.77
C GLU A 169 2.00 -19.13 -16.81
N THR A 170 1.07 -19.46 -15.90
CA THR A 170 -0.29 -18.88 -15.94
C THR A 170 -0.68 -18.04 -14.74
N ASN A 171 0.09 -18.14 -13.65
CA ASN A 171 -0.19 -17.34 -12.47
C ASN A 171 0.33 -15.90 -12.66
N LEU A 172 -0.26 -14.98 -11.88
CA LEU A 172 0.34 -13.67 -11.65
C LEU A 172 1.80 -13.91 -11.17
N PRO A 173 2.81 -13.25 -11.76
CA PRO A 173 4.20 -13.32 -11.36
C PRO A 173 4.35 -13.05 -9.87
N THR A 174 5.25 -13.79 -9.25
CA THR A 174 5.63 -13.60 -7.85
C THR A 174 7.02 -12.98 -7.74
N GLU A 175 7.57 -12.54 -8.85
CA GLU A 175 8.84 -11.86 -8.98
C GLU A 175 8.63 -10.33 -8.89
N LYS A 176 9.34 -9.68 -7.98
CA LYS A 176 9.15 -8.26 -7.65
C LYS A 176 9.40 -7.31 -8.83
N ASP A 177 10.39 -7.60 -9.66
CA ASP A 177 10.77 -6.81 -10.85
C ASP A 177 9.62 -6.69 -11.87
N GLN A 178 8.80 -7.73 -11.96
CA GLN A 178 7.61 -7.78 -12.83
C GLN A 178 6.53 -6.78 -12.41
N TRP A 179 6.58 -6.30 -11.18
CA TRP A 179 5.55 -5.44 -10.59
C TRP A 179 6.03 -4.00 -10.33
N LEU A 180 7.32 -3.71 -10.52
CA LEU A 180 7.90 -2.40 -10.22
C LEU A 180 7.16 -1.25 -10.90
N GLY A 181 6.79 -1.42 -12.18
CA GLY A 181 6.03 -0.40 -12.91
C GLY A 181 4.63 -0.14 -12.34
N VAL A 182 3.97 -1.18 -11.81
CA VAL A 182 2.66 -1.06 -11.14
C VAL A 182 2.83 -0.39 -9.77
N ALA A 183 3.82 -0.83 -9.01
CA ALA A 183 4.13 -0.30 -7.68
C ALA A 183 4.40 1.20 -7.72
N SER A 184 5.26 1.65 -8.64
CA SER A 184 5.55 3.07 -8.83
C SER A 184 4.33 3.85 -9.34
N ALA A 185 3.64 3.36 -10.37
CA ALA A 185 2.54 4.10 -10.99
C ALA A 185 1.33 4.28 -10.07
N LEU A 186 1.09 3.33 -9.18
CA LEU A 186 -0.05 3.33 -8.25
C LEU A 186 0.34 3.66 -6.82
N GLN A 187 1.61 3.94 -6.55
CA GLN A 187 2.14 4.19 -5.22
C GLN A 187 1.81 3.05 -4.24
N ILE A 188 2.23 1.83 -4.57
CA ILE A 188 1.99 0.61 -3.79
C ILE A 188 3.30 0.14 -3.17
N GLU A 189 3.29 -0.12 -1.87
CA GLU A 189 4.43 -0.59 -1.10
C GLU A 189 4.40 -2.10 -0.88
N TYR A 190 3.20 -2.71 -0.90
CA TYR A 190 3.03 -4.16 -0.76
C TYR A 190 2.07 -4.73 -1.79
N ILE A 191 2.49 -5.79 -2.47
CA ILE A 191 1.62 -6.58 -3.34
C ILE A 191 1.53 -8.00 -2.80
N HIS A 192 0.32 -8.43 -2.44
CA HIS A 192 0.03 -9.79 -1.99
C HIS A 192 -0.51 -10.58 -3.18
N VAL A 193 0.29 -11.51 -3.69
CA VAL A 193 0.02 -12.22 -4.94
C VAL A 193 0.57 -13.64 -4.91
N GLY A 194 -0.23 -14.62 -5.33
CA GLY A 194 0.22 -16.03 -5.39
C GLY A 194 0.66 -16.62 -4.03
N GLY A 195 0.17 -16.08 -2.92
CA GLY A 195 0.62 -16.46 -1.56
C GLY A 195 1.94 -15.83 -1.12
N THR A 196 2.50 -14.93 -1.92
CA THR A 196 3.74 -14.19 -1.64
C THR A 196 3.43 -12.72 -1.38
N VAL A 197 4.24 -12.08 -0.53
CA VAL A 197 4.21 -10.63 -0.31
C VAL A 197 5.43 -10.00 -0.97
N LEU A 198 5.20 -9.16 -1.98
CA LEU A 198 6.21 -8.36 -2.65
C LEU A 198 6.32 -7.01 -1.95
N GLU A 199 7.48 -6.70 -1.38
CA GLU A 199 7.75 -5.46 -0.65
C GLU A 199 8.58 -4.50 -1.52
N PHE A 200 8.08 -3.27 -1.69
CA PHE A 200 8.73 -2.20 -2.43
C PHE A 200 9.25 -1.14 -1.46
N SER A 201 10.46 -0.65 -1.73
CA SER A 201 11.00 0.51 -1.03
C SER A 201 10.27 1.79 -1.42
N CYS A 202 10.44 2.83 -0.61
CA CYS A 202 9.83 4.14 -0.83
C CYS A 202 10.22 4.77 -2.18
N GLU A 203 11.43 4.47 -2.66
CA GLU A 203 11.92 4.94 -3.96
C GLU A 203 11.28 4.14 -5.10
N GLU A 204 11.18 2.82 -4.96
CA GLU A 204 10.53 1.95 -5.95
C GLU A 204 9.03 2.25 -6.08
N ALA A 205 8.35 2.55 -4.97
CA ALA A 205 6.92 2.85 -4.94
C ALA A 205 6.60 4.34 -5.17
N ASP A 206 7.59 5.23 -5.24
CA ASP A 206 7.39 6.69 -5.27
C ASP A 206 6.50 7.20 -4.10
N THR A 207 6.76 6.70 -2.89
CA THR A 207 6.02 7.03 -1.65
C THR A 207 6.87 7.82 -0.64
N GLY A 208 7.91 8.50 -1.12
CA GLY A 208 8.82 9.29 -0.29
C GLY A 208 8.14 10.42 0.49
N CYS A 209 8.70 10.78 1.65
CA CYS A 209 8.03 11.60 2.66
C CYS A 209 8.19 13.12 2.53
N LYS A 210 8.74 13.59 1.41
CA LYS A 210 8.93 15.03 1.19
C LYS A 210 7.58 15.67 0.88
N ASN A 211 7.14 16.59 1.73
CA ASN A 211 5.89 17.37 1.56
C ASN A 211 4.59 16.54 1.53
N VAL A 212 4.55 15.39 2.20
CA VAL A 212 3.38 14.47 2.23
C VAL A 212 2.18 14.96 3.05
N ARG A 213 2.18 16.21 3.51
CA ARG A 213 1.05 16.77 4.27
C ARG A 213 -0.15 16.94 3.35
N ALA A 214 -1.09 16.02 3.45
CA ALA A 214 -2.35 16.06 2.73
C ALA A 214 -3.50 15.69 3.68
N VAL A 215 -4.28 16.71 4.08
CA VAL A 215 -5.50 16.54 4.86
C VAL A 215 -6.37 15.45 4.22
N GLY A 216 -6.83 14.48 5.00
CA GLY A 216 -7.72 13.43 4.50
C GLY A 216 -7.01 12.29 3.78
N LYS A 217 -5.67 12.20 3.84
CA LYS A 217 -4.89 11.04 3.39
C LYS A 217 -4.13 10.39 4.54
N ALA A 218 -4.07 9.06 4.52
CA ALA A 218 -3.11 8.31 5.30
C ALA A 218 -1.70 8.54 4.75
N LEU A 219 -0.72 8.50 5.65
CA LEU A 219 0.69 8.41 5.37
C LEU A 219 1.03 7.02 4.84
N SER A 220 2.02 6.98 3.96
CA SER A 220 2.63 5.73 3.50
C SER A 220 3.40 5.03 4.63
N THR A 221 3.67 3.72 4.48
CA THR A 221 4.45 2.95 5.46
C THR A 221 5.83 3.55 5.62
N CYS A 222 6.41 4.02 4.53
CA CYS A 222 7.68 4.72 4.53
C CYS A 222 7.71 5.92 5.48
N CYS A 223 6.63 6.70 5.52
CA CYS A 223 6.56 7.89 6.36
C CYS A 223 6.25 7.59 7.81
N ILE A 224 5.37 6.63 8.05
CA ILE A 224 5.11 6.09 9.38
C ILE A 224 6.41 5.53 9.98
N LYS A 225 7.18 4.79 9.17
CA LYS A 225 8.47 4.22 9.58
C LYS A 225 9.52 5.29 9.86
N GLU A 226 9.68 6.29 8.98
CA GLU A 226 10.66 7.36 9.18
C GLU A 226 10.39 8.12 10.49
N LEU A 227 9.13 8.48 10.76
CA LEU A 227 8.75 9.15 12.01
C LEU A 227 8.95 8.23 13.23
N SER A 228 8.54 6.96 13.11
CA SER A 228 8.69 5.97 14.19
C SER A 228 10.14 5.69 14.53
N ASP A 229 11.02 5.59 13.53
CA ASP A 229 12.46 5.41 13.72
C ASP A 229 13.09 6.62 14.43
N GLY A 230 12.63 7.84 14.15
CA GLY A 230 13.01 9.04 14.89
C GLY A 230 12.62 8.98 16.37
N VAL A 231 11.38 8.59 16.68
CA VAL A 231 10.91 8.41 18.07
C VAL A 231 11.73 7.32 18.79
N LYS A 232 11.91 6.15 18.16
CA LYS A 232 12.70 5.05 18.73
C LYS A 232 14.14 5.46 18.99
N LEU A 233 14.75 6.25 18.10
CA LEU A 233 16.11 6.75 18.28
C LEU A 233 16.22 7.64 19.53
N VAL A 234 15.28 8.57 19.73
CA VAL A 234 15.25 9.43 20.93
C VAL A 234 15.07 8.60 22.18
N MET A 235 14.06 7.72 22.22
CA MET A 235 13.78 6.88 23.39
C MET A 235 14.96 5.96 23.74
N LYS A 236 15.63 5.39 22.72
CA LYS A 236 16.86 4.62 22.90
C LYS A 236 17.97 5.46 23.54
N LYS A 237 18.17 6.71 23.09
CA LYS A 237 19.18 7.61 23.67
C LYS A 237 18.85 8.07 25.08
N CYS A 238 17.57 8.24 25.40
CA CYS A 238 17.16 8.45 26.79
C CYS A 238 17.60 7.27 27.67
N ARG A 239 17.26 6.04 27.28
CA ARG A 239 17.62 4.83 28.02
C ARG A 239 19.13 4.64 28.17
N GLU A 240 19.89 4.73 27.08
CA GLU A 240 21.36 4.63 27.10
C GLU A 240 22.01 5.73 27.95
N GLY A 241 21.37 6.90 28.03
CA GLY A 241 21.84 8.04 28.79
C GLY A 241 21.45 8.04 30.26
N GLY A 242 20.56 7.14 30.69
CA GLY A 242 19.96 7.17 32.02
C GLY A 242 18.99 8.35 32.21
N PHE A 243 18.42 8.86 31.11
CA PHE A 243 17.45 9.95 31.13
C PHE A 243 16.02 9.42 31.12
N LEU A 244 15.16 10.02 31.93
CA LEU A 244 13.76 9.64 32.03
C LEU A 244 12.98 10.28 30.89
N CYS A 245 12.46 9.45 29.99
CA CYS A 245 11.62 9.87 28.87
C CYS A 245 10.37 9.01 28.77
N LYS A 246 9.29 9.57 28.21
CA LYS A 246 8.05 8.85 27.92
C LYS A 246 7.37 9.38 26.65
N LEU A 247 6.64 8.52 25.95
CA LEU A 247 5.77 8.95 24.86
C LEU A 247 4.67 9.89 25.35
N GLN A 248 4.28 10.87 24.54
CA GLN A 248 3.25 11.84 24.88
C GLN A 248 2.24 12.04 23.73
N ALA A 249 1.08 12.60 24.06
CA ALA A 249 0.08 13.12 23.12
C ALA A 249 -0.25 12.16 21.94
N GLY A 250 -0.16 12.63 20.69
CA GLY A 250 -0.53 11.85 19.50
C GLY A 250 0.33 10.60 19.34
N THR A 251 1.62 10.69 19.68
CA THR A 251 2.56 9.56 19.65
C THR A 251 2.18 8.46 20.64
N LEU A 252 1.82 8.82 21.87
CA LEU A 252 1.31 7.86 22.86
C LEU A 252 -0.01 7.24 22.40
N LEU A 253 -0.93 8.05 21.85
CA LEU A 253 -2.21 7.56 21.35
C LEU A 253 -2.03 6.58 20.19
N GLY A 254 -1.11 6.88 19.27
CA GLY A 254 -0.69 5.97 18.21
C GLY A 254 -0.23 4.63 18.78
N ALA A 255 0.67 4.65 19.77
CA ALA A 255 1.18 3.45 20.41
C ALA A 255 0.05 2.58 21.00
N VAL A 256 -0.93 3.22 21.64
CA VAL A 256 -2.10 2.54 22.23
C VAL A 256 -3.02 1.92 21.18
N LYS A 257 -3.17 2.54 20.01
CA LYS A 257 -4.14 2.12 18.98
C LYS A 257 -3.56 1.20 17.91
N PHE A 258 -2.30 1.44 17.54
CA PHE A 258 -1.66 0.86 16.37
C PHE A 258 -0.30 0.23 16.68
N ASN A 259 0.17 0.29 17.93
CA ASN A 259 1.53 -0.07 18.28
C ASN A 259 2.57 0.66 17.42
N SER A 260 2.27 1.89 16.98
CA SER A 260 3.11 2.73 16.08
C SER A 260 2.63 4.19 16.14
N VAL A 261 3.06 5.06 15.23
CA VAL A 261 2.43 6.38 15.04
C VAL A 261 1.03 6.26 14.41
N LEU A 262 0.19 7.28 14.55
CA LEU A 262 -1.10 7.32 13.85
C LEU A 262 -0.86 7.39 12.32
N PRO A 263 -1.66 6.72 11.48
CA PRO A 263 -1.50 6.79 10.03
C PRO A 263 -1.72 8.18 9.41
N TRP A 264 -2.13 9.18 10.17
CA TRP A 264 -2.34 10.56 9.72
C TRP A 264 -1.59 11.54 10.62
N GLU A 265 -0.55 11.06 11.32
CA GLU A 265 0.25 11.87 12.22
C GLU A 265 1.09 12.92 11.48
N LEU A 266 1.36 14.08 12.08
CA LEU A 266 2.17 15.13 11.44
C LEU A 266 3.51 15.41 12.15
N ASP A 267 3.63 14.99 13.40
CA ASP A 267 4.78 15.15 14.28
C ASP A 267 4.76 14.08 15.40
N ALA A 268 5.81 14.05 16.21
CA ALA A 268 5.85 13.18 17.37
C ALA A 268 6.24 13.95 18.62
N ASP A 269 5.66 13.53 19.76
CA ASP A 269 5.81 14.17 21.05
C ASP A 269 6.42 13.20 22.06
N ILE A 270 7.49 13.64 22.70
CA ILE A 270 8.17 12.94 23.79
C ILE A 270 8.29 13.90 24.97
N ILE A 271 8.07 13.39 26.17
CA ILE A 271 8.44 14.09 27.40
C ILE A 271 9.77 13.55 27.89
N ILE A 272 10.66 14.45 28.31
CA ILE A 272 11.84 14.18 29.12
C ILE A 272 11.70 14.88 30.46
N HIS A 273 12.23 14.30 31.54
CA HIS A 273 12.21 14.96 32.84
C HIS A 273 13.00 16.28 32.78
N CYS A 274 12.48 17.36 33.37
CA CYS A 274 13.12 18.69 33.36
C CYS A 274 14.57 18.65 33.88
N ASN A 275 14.84 17.91 34.96
CA ASN A 275 16.19 17.74 35.50
C ASN A 275 17.17 17.05 34.54
N ASN A 276 16.67 16.36 33.50
CA ASN A 276 17.47 15.68 32.49
C ASN A 276 17.60 16.48 31.19
N PHE A 277 16.74 17.48 30.96
CA PHE A 277 16.63 18.20 29.69
C PHE A 277 17.96 18.80 29.23
N THR A 278 18.59 19.63 30.06
CA THR A 278 19.87 20.29 29.73
C THR A 278 20.99 19.29 29.50
N ALA A 279 21.11 18.26 30.34
CA ALA A 279 22.13 17.23 30.24
C ALA A 279 21.97 16.36 28.98
N PHE A 280 20.73 16.01 28.63
CA PHE A 280 20.41 15.29 27.40
C PHE A 280 20.82 16.10 26.17
N GLY A 281 20.41 17.38 26.12
CA GLY A 281 20.76 18.28 25.03
C GLY A 281 22.28 18.45 24.86
N ALA A 282 23.00 18.66 25.96
CA ALA A 282 24.46 18.78 25.95
C ALA A 282 25.14 17.50 25.44
N LYS A 283 24.63 16.32 25.83
CA LYS A 283 25.22 15.02 25.51
C LYS A 283 24.94 14.57 24.07
N TYR A 284 23.72 14.76 23.56
CA TYR A 284 23.29 14.12 22.31
C TYR A 284 23.06 15.08 21.13
N LYS A 285 23.11 16.41 21.31
CA LYS A 285 22.91 17.36 20.20
C LYS A 285 23.82 17.09 19.00
N SER A 286 25.12 16.86 19.22
CA SER A 286 26.06 16.57 18.13
C SER A 286 25.75 15.23 17.47
N PHE A 287 25.43 14.21 18.27
CA PHE A 287 25.03 12.89 17.76
C PHE A 287 23.83 12.99 16.79
N PHE A 288 22.75 13.68 17.17
CA PHE A 288 21.58 13.80 16.29
C PHE A 288 21.90 14.57 15.00
N LYS A 289 22.75 15.60 15.07
CA LYS A 289 23.23 16.31 13.87
C LYS A 289 24.04 15.41 12.94
N GLU A 290 24.91 14.57 13.49
CA GLU A 290 25.68 13.58 12.72
C GLU A 290 24.78 12.50 12.10
N GLN A 291 23.67 12.16 12.75
CA GLN A 291 22.61 11.31 12.18
C GLN A 291 21.72 12.03 11.16
N GLY A 292 22.04 13.27 10.78
CA GLY A 292 21.33 14.03 9.76
C GLY A 292 20.11 14.83 10.25
N TYR A 293 19.84 14.87 11.56
CA TYR A 293 18.75 15.68 12.11
C TYR A 293 19.15 17.14 12.26
N LYS A 294 18.21 18.05 11.95
CA LYS A 294 18.35 19.45 12.36
C LYS A 294 17.84 19.59 13.79
N TRP A 295 18.70 20.05 14.68
CA TRP A 295 18.36 20.35 16.07
C TRP A 295 17.99 21.82 16.24
N ARG A 296 16.81 22.10 16.78
CA ARG A 296 16.39 23.46 17.17
C ARG A 296 15.93 23.46 18.62
N LEU A 297 16.34 24.49 19.36
CA LEU A 297 15.74 24.81 20.65
C LEU A 297 14.51 25.68 20.35
N SER A 298 13.39 25.43 21.02
CA SER A 298 12.21 26.29 20.90
C SER A 298 12.40 27.59 21.68
N ASP A 299 11.85 28.70 21.18
CA ASP A 299 11.82 30.00 21.87
C ASP A 299 10.73 30.06 22.98
N GLY A 300 9.90 29.01 23.08
CA GLY A 300 8.82 28.87 24.06
C GLY A 300 9.21 28.05 25.31
N PRO A 301 8.28 27.27 25.90
CA PRO A 301 8.60 26.31 26.97
C PRO A 301 9.79 25.43 26.56
N PRO A 302 10.65 24.98 27.50
CA PRO A 302 11.89 24.30 27.14
C PRO A 302 11.60 23.03 26.34
N SER A 303 11.89 23.07 25.04
CA SER A 303 11.75 21.93 24.16
C SER A 303 12.86 21.87 23.11
N PHE A 304 13.21 20.64 22.71
CA PHE A 304 14.06 20.36 21.56
C PHE A 304 13.22 19.86 20.41
N ASN A 305 13.42 20.43 19.23
CA ASN A 305 12.79 19.96 18.01
C ASN A 305 13.86 19.33 17.12
N LEU A 306 13.67 18.04 16.82
CA LEU A 306 14.47 17.30 15.86
C LEU A 306 13.72 17.24 14.54
N TYR A 307 14.34 17.71 13.47
CA TYR A 307 13.77 17.60 12.13
C TYR A 307 14.56 16.59 11.31
N SER A 308 13.89 15.57 10.77
CA SER A 308 14.48 14.61 9.84
C SER A 308 14.81 15.26 8.49
N ALA A 309 15.46 14.51 7.59
CA ALA A 309 15.72 14.95 6.22
C ALA A 309 14.42 15.20 5.43
N SER A 310 13.35 14.44 5.71
CA SER A 310 12.01 14.66 5.16
C SER A 310 11.19 15.72 5.91
N ASN A 311 11.80 16.42 6.88
CA ASN A 311 11.19 17.43 7.76
C ASN A 311 10.13 16.89 8.73
N TRP A 312 10.15 15.61 9.09
CA TRP A 312 9.40 15.11 10.24
C TRP A 312 9.92 15.75 11.51
N LYS A 313 9.02 16.23 12.36
CA LYS A 313 9.34 16.91 13.61
C LYS A 313 9.11 15.95 14.78
N VAL A 314 10.14 15.68 15.56
CA VAL A 314 10.04 15.07 16.90
C VAL A 314 10.29 16.16 17.92
N GLU A 315 9.26 16.52 18.68
CA GLU A 315 9.30 17.49 19.77
C GLU A 315 9.56 16.77 21.09
N ILE A 316 10.55 17.26 21.82
CA ILE A 316 10.94 16.74 23.12
C ILE A 316 10.69 17.84 24.14
N PHE A 317 9.62 17.72 24.91
CA PHE A 317 9.23 18.66 25.95
C PHE A 317 9.79 18.28 27.30
N CYS A 318 10.15 19.26 28.12
CA CYS A 318 10.43 19.02 29.52
C CYS A 318 9.13 18.98 30.35
N ASP A 319 9.02 18.02 31.27
CA ASP A 319 7.97 17.99 32.30
C ASP A 319 8.61 17.68 33.66
N ASP A 320 8.13 18.33 34.72
CA ASP A 320 8.59 18.14 36.10
C ASP A 320 7.92 16.94 36.77
N PHE A 321 6.82 16.42 36.19
CA PHE A 321 6.06 15.33 36.79
C PHE A 321 6.06 14.09 35.89
N MET A 322 6.84 13.09 36.30
CA MET A 322 6.88 11.79 35.64
C MET A 322 6.58 10.66 36.62
N ASP A 323 5.48 9.97 36.39
CA ASP A 323 5.11 8.69 37.01
C ASP A 323 6.21 7.62 36.92
N VAL A 324 7.07 7.71 35.92
CA VAL A 324 8.30 6.91 35.80
C VAL A 324 9.18 7.04 37.05
N GLU A 325 9.29 8.23 37.66
CA GLU A 325 10.05 8.44 38.90
C GLU A 325 9.44 7.72 40.08
N GLU A 326 8.10 7.73 40.18
CA GLU A 326 7.38 7.06 41.26
C GLU A 326 7.61 5.55 41.24
N PHE A 327 7.56 4.92 40.06
CA PHE A 327 7.88 3.49 39.91
C PHE A 327 9.31 3.18 40.35
N ILE A 328 10.28 3.97 39.88
CA ILE A 328 11.69 3.77 40.22
C ILE A 328 11.92 3.94 41.73
N ALA A 329 11.30 4.94 42.35
CA ALA A 329 11.43 5.23 43.78
C ALA A 329 10.95 4.07 44.68
N VAL A 330 10.00 3.27 44.20
CA VAL A 330 9.51 2.07 44.91
C VAL A 330 10.13 0.75 44.41
N GLY A 331 11.17 0.83 43.58
CA GLY A 331 11.89 -0.34 43.06
C GLY A 331 11.16 -1.12 41.97
N LEU A 332 10.17 -0.51 41.32
CA LEU A 332 9.44 -1.09 40.20
C LEU A 332 10.01 -0.64 38.85
N SER A 333 9.88 -1.52 37.85
CA SER A 333 10.20 -1.15 36.46
C SER A 333 9.10 -0.27 35.87
N PRO A 334 9.44 0.82 35.17
CA PRO A 334 8.46 1.63 34.46
C PRO A 334 7.67 0.84 33.41
N THR A 335 6.43 1.25 33.15
CA THR A 335 5.61 0.68 32.08
C THR A 335 6.28 0.91 30.73
N ARG A 336 6.26 -0.13 29.88
CA ARG A 336 6.72 -0.05 28.48
C ARG A 336 5.62 -0.49 27.54
N ILE A 337 5.55 0.13 26.38
CA ILE A 337 4.59 -0.17 25.31
C ILE A 337 5.33 -0.54 24.03
N ASP A 338 4.74 -1.43 23.23
CA ASP A 338 5.23 -1.73 21.89
C ASP A 338 4.99 -0.53 20.97
N PHE A 339 6.07 -0.06 20.35
CA PHE A 339 6.10 1.04 19.41
C PHE A 339 6.99 0.64 18.23
N ASP A 340 6.35 0.26 17.13
CA ASP A 340 6.96 -0.20 15.88
C ASP A 340 8.02 -1.30 16.12
N GLY A 341 7.65 -2.30 16.92
CA GLY A 341 8.48 -3.46 17.26
C GLY A 341 9.51 -3.22 18.36
N ALA A 342 9.54 -2.03 18.97
CA ALA A 342 10.42 -1.70 20.08
C ALA A 342 9.63 -1.36 21.34
N TYR A 343 10.00 -1.96 22.47
CA TYR A 343 9.47 -1.57 23.78
C TYR A 343 10.10 -0.26 24.25
N VAL A 344 9.30 0.78 24.36
CA VAL A 344 9.70 2.12 24.82
C VAL A 344 8.94 2.51 26.09
N GLU A 345 9.57 3.33 26.93
CA GLU A 345 9.02 3.83 28.18
C GLU A 345 7.77 4.71 27.93
N THR A 346 6.78 4.54 28.80
CA THR A 346 5.51 5.27 28.74
C THR A 346 4.99 5.53 30.16
N VAL A 347 3.83 6.18 30.24
CA VAL A 347 3.08 6.37 31.49
C VAL A 347 2.61 5.04 32.07
N GLY A 348 2.34 5.00 33.38
CA GLY A 348 1.96 3.81 34.14
C GLY A 348 0.78 3.05 33.53
N ASN A 349 -0.27 3.78 33.12
CA ASN A 349 -1.42 3.24 32.39
C ASN A 349 -1.67 4.05 31.11
N PRO A 350 -1.12 3.64 29.95
CA PRO A 350 -1.19 4.43 28.71
C PRO A 350 -2.61 4.56 28.16
N GLY A 351 -3.44 3.54 28.32
CA GLY A 351 -4.85 3.60 27.89
C GLY A 351 -5.68 4.57 28.73
N LEU A 352 -5.52 4.54 30.05
CA LEU A 352 -6.20 5.50 30.94
C LEU A 352 -5.68 6.92 30.72
N HIS A 353 -4.38 7.09 30.55
CA HIS A 353 -3.79 8.41 30.27
C HIS A 353 -4.33 9.01 28.97
N ALA A 354 -4.34 8.22 27.88
CA ALA A 354 -4.92 8.64 26.61
C ALA A 354 -6.40 9.00 26.75
N ARG A 355 -7.19 8.19 27.47
CA ARG A 355 -8.60 8.47 27.76
C ARG A 355 -8.80 9.75 28.59
N ASN A 356 -7.97 10.00 29.59
CA ASN A 356 -8.06 11.20 30.41
C ASN A 356 -7.71 12.46 29.61
N ARG A 357 -6.76 12.34 28.66
CA ARG A 357 -6.37 13.44 27.77
C ARG A 357 -7.39 13.74 26.68
N TYR A 358 -7.89 12.71 26.00
CA TYR A 358 -8.70 12.85 24.78
C TYR A 358 -10.19 12.52 25.00
N GLY A 359 -10.58 12.10 26.18
CA GLY A 359 -11.97 11.77 26.54
C GLY A 359 -12.35 10.32 26.22
N HIS A 360 -13.65 10.08 26.06
CA HIS A 360 -14.17 8.77 25.70
C HIS A 360 -13.95 8.46 24.20
N GLU A 361 -14.07 7.18 23.83
CA GLU A 361 -13.97 6.71 22.45
C GLU A 361 -12.61 6.94 21.76
N ILE A 362 -11.51 6.90 22.51
CA ILE A 362 -10.15 7.11 21.96
C ILE A 362 -9.75 6.14 20.85
N TYR A 363 -10.43 5.00 20.72
CA TYR A 363 -10.17 4.02 19.66
C TYR A 363 -10.77 4.44 18.31
N GLN A 364 -11.82 5.26 18.31
CA GLN A 364 -12.32 5.91 17.10
C GLN A 364 -11.31 6.93 16.57
N HIS A 365 -11.31 7.14 15.26
CA HIS A 365 -10.29 7.90 14.57
C HIS A 365 -10.69 9.36 14.37
N VAL A 366 -9.81 10.25 14.80
CA VAL A 366 -9.86 11.68 14.53
C VAL A 366 -8.54 12.03 13.88
N GLN A 367 -8.59 12.79 12.78
CA GLN A 367 -7.37 13.27 12.13
C GLN A 367 -6.56 14.18 13.03
N HIS A 368 -5.32 14.42 12.63
CA HIS A 368 -4.46 15.36 13.31
C HIS A 368 -5.15 16.72 13.49
N TRP A 369 -5.04 17.31 14.67
CA TRP A 369 -5.82 18.50 15.05
C TRP A 369 -5.54 19.71 14.16
N ILE A 370 -4.33 19.81 13.58
CA ILE A 370 -3.97 20.87 12.61
C ILE A 370 -4.86 20.81 11.35
N ASP A 371 -5.28 19.60 10.96
CA ASP A 371 -6.07 19.38 9.75
C ASP A 371 -7.55 19.73 9.96
N ILE A 372 -8.00 19.74 11.22
CA ILE A 372 -9.40 19.96 11.58
C ILE A 372 -9.59 21.41 12.00
N LYS A 373 -10.28 22.19 11.16
CA LYS A 373 -10.59 23.61 11.45
C LYS A 373 -11.29 23.76 12.80
N GLY A 374 -10.74 24.62 13.65
CA GLY A 374 -11.30 24.91 14.97
C GLY A 374 -11.02 23.85 16.04
N SER A 375 -10.23 22.82 15.71
CA SER A 375 -9.75 21.83 16.69
C SER A 375 -8.54 22.34 17.47
N SER A 376 -8.26 21.71 18.60
CA SER A 376 -7.08 21.98 19.43
C SER A 376 -6.31 20.69 19.70
N ALA A 377 -5.01 20.82 19.98
CA ALA A 377 -4.14 19.69 20.34
C ALA A 377 -4.59 18.94 21.62
N ALA A 378 -5.52 19.52 22.39
CA ALA A 378 -6.12 18.96 23.60
C ALA A 378 -7.63 18.74 23.47
N GLY A 379 -8.17 18.73 22.24
CA GLY A 379 -9.60 18.55 21.98
C GLY A 379 -10.07 17.12 22.33
N PHE A 380 -11.26 17.03 22.92
CA PHE A 380 -11.92 15.75 23.20
C PHE A 380 -12.43 15.09 21.92
N TYR A 381 -12.27 13.77 21.80
CA TYR A 381 -12.63 12.99 20.60
C TYR A 381 -14.14 12.80 20.41
N GLY A 382 -14.93 12.88 21.47
CA GLY A 382 -16.32 12.37 21.53
C GLY A 382 -17.33 12.86 20.47
N SER A 383 -17.17 14.05 19.90
CA SER A 383 -18.07 14.56 18.83
C SER A 383 -17.42 14.68 17.45
N ALA A 384 -16.08 14.61 17.38
CA ALA A 384 -15.29 14.81 16.15
C ALA A 384 -15.01 13.52 15.38
N ALA A 385 -15.15 12.35 16.01
CA ALA A 385 -14.75 11.04 15.46
C ALA A 385 -15.71 10.43 14.42
N LYS A 386 -16.59 11.22 13.80
CA LYS A 386 -17.68 10.67 12.96
C LYS A 386 -17.28 10.40 11.52
N THR A 387 -16.39 11.22 10.94
CA THR A 387 -15.99 11.11 9.54
C THR A 387 -14.62 11.72 9.32
N PHE A 388 -13.81 11.06 8.50
CA PHE A 388 -12.60 11.68 7.95
C PHE A 388 -12.93 12.83 6.99
N SER A 389 -12.01 13.79 6.90
CA SER A 389 -12.04 14.89 5.95
C SER A 389 -11.94 14.37 4.53
N LYS A 390 -12.55 15.10 3.60
CA LYS A 390 -12.48 14.77 2.18
C LYS A 390 -11.04 14.78 1.68
N CYS A 391 -10.72 13.72 0.95
CA CYS A 391 -9.42 13.53 0.36
C CYS A 391 -9.19 14.49 -0.82
N PRO A 392 -8.00 15.11 -0.95
CA PRO A 392 -7.68 16.00 -2.08
C PRO A 392 -7.52 15.26 -3.41
N THR A 393 -7.45 13.93 -3.39
CA THR A 393 -7.38 13.09 -4.59
C THR A 393 -8.44 12.01 -4.50
N PRO A 394 -9.73 12.33 -4.75
CA PRO A 394 -10.83 11.37 -4.62
C PRO A 394 -10.53 10.06 -5.37
N GLY A 395 -10.80 8.93 -4.72
CA GLY A 395 -10.56 7.59 -5.27
C GLY A 395 -9.14 7.05 -5.07
N HIS A 396 -8.20 7.84 -4.55
CA HIS A 396 -6.88 7.32 -4.19
C HIS A 396 -6.97 6.37 -2.99
N HIS A 397 -6.21 5.27 -3.01
CA HIS A 397 -6.29 4.21 -1.99
C HIS A 397 -5.80 4.61 -0.59
N ALA A 398 -5.08 5.72 -0.48
CA ALA A 398 -4.70 6.34 0.79
C ALA A 398 -5.75 7.33 1.34
N CYS A 399 -6.84 7.60 0.63
CA CYS A 399 -7.87 8.52 1.11
C CYS A 399 -8.50 7.98 2.39
N LEU A 400 -8.64 8.82 3.41
CA LEU A 400 -9.19 8.41 4.69
C LEU A 400 -10.73 8.30 4.65
N ASP A 401 -11.39 9.09 3.82
CA ASP A 401 -12.86 9.18 3.74
C ASP A 401 -13.55 7.98 3.07
N GLN A 402 -12.79 6.98 2.64
CA GLN A 402 -13.28 5.65 2.22
C GLN A 402 -13.19 4.60 3.33
N TYR A 403 -12.52 4.89 4.45
CA TYR A 403 -12.42 3.97 5.58
C TYR A 403 -13.42 4.34 6.67
N ILE A 404 -13.83 3.33 7.44
CA ILE A 404 -14.57 3.54 8.67
C ILE A 404 -13.61 4.19 9.68
N PRO A 405 -13.98 5.30 10.35
CA PRO A 405 -13.14 5.97 11.34
C PRO A 405 -13.11 5.21 12.68
N ASP A 406 -12.96 3.88 12.63
CA ASP A 406 -12.86 3.00 13.78
C ASP A 406 -12.13 1.70 13.39
N GLY A 407 -11.47 1.06 14.36
CA GLY A 407 -10.69 -0.16 14.18
C GLY A 407 -9.38 0.03 13.41
N ASN A 408 -8.35 -0.73 13.77
CA ASN A 408 -6.99 -0.55 13.23
C ASN A 408 -6.64 -1.47 12.06
N LEU A 409 -7.41 -2.54 11.80
CA LEU A 409 -7.06 -3.57 10.81
C LEU A 409 -6.92 -3.02 9.39
N MET A 410 -7.74 -2.03 9.01
CA MET A 410 -7.69 -1.40 7.69
C MET A 410 -6.41 -0.61 7.43
N PHE A 411 -5.71 -0.23 8.50
CA PHE A 411 -4.44 0.49 8.44
C PHE A 411 -3.24 -0.39 8.82
N ASN A 412 -3.47 -1.69 9.06
CA ASN A 412 -2.41 -2.62 9.39
C ASN A 412 -1.58 -2.92 8.13
N MET A 413 -0.40 -2.32 8.06
CA MET A 413 0.55 -2.52 6.96
C MET A 413 1.51 -3.63 7.37
N SER A 414 1.00 -4.86 7.36
CA SER A 414 1.73 -6.02 7.87
C SER A 414 2.29 -6.89 6.74
N LYS A 415 3.46 -7.47 7.01
CA LYS A 415 4.04 -8.59 6.24
C LYS A 415 3.23 -9.91 6.38
N ARG A 416 2.17 -9.92 7.18
CA ARG A 416 1.45 -11.15 7.56
C ARG A 416 0.15 -11.24 6.77
N GLY A 417 0.22 -11.95 5.65
CA GLY A 417 -0.93 -12.68 5.10
C GLY A 417 -1.21 -13.93 5.92
#